data_AF-A0A258BN76-F1
#
_entry.id   AF-A0A258BN76-F1
#
_cell.length_a   1.000
_cell.length_b   1.000
_cell.length_c   1.000
_cell.angle_alpha   90.00
_cell.angle_beta   90.00
_cell.angle_gamma   90.00
#
_symmetry.space_group_name_H-M   'P 1'
#
loop_
_entity.id
_entity.type
_entity.pdbx_description
1 polymer ?
#
loop_
_entity_poly.entity_id
_entity_poly.type
_entity_poly.pdbx_seq_one_letter_code
_entity_poly.pdbx_strand_id
1 'polypeptide(L)'
;ADGGGLPEGGPGPGTPSGAAAPPASIGKRDATAAARIGATRRHAIPQQDPFASLADPIMSGTTYNRNAANIGPNKPLETLNPGVYSAMSLNGNVKLNPGIYYVTGDIGFGSQAIVEAIGVTFVLTNNNPANGVGNVDMNGTAQMTLSAPTTGTYAGVLFYQDRRAPTSGGSKFNGTSSSLMQGAIYMPREDITFNGTTGMDVKCLQMVTWRMTFTGTSEITNVCPANSGAGSFPGTVIRLVG
;
A
#
# COMPACT_ATOMS: atom_id res chain seq x y z
N ALA A 1 67.82 -2.76 -23.92
CA ALA A 1 67.72 -3.36 -22.59
C ALA A 1 66.63 -2.60 -21.87
N ASP A 2 65.47 -3.12 -21.54
CA ASP A 2 64.91 -4.48 -21.45
C ASP A 2 63.38 -4.28 -21.59
N GLY A 3 62.61 -5.00 -22.43
CA GLY A 3 62.02 -6.31 -22.12
C GLY A 3 61.09 -6.21 -20.90
N GLY A 4 59.77 -6.40 -20.88
CA GLY A 4 58.79 -7.09 -21.72
C GLY A 4 57.74 -7.70 -20.77
N GLY A 5 56.48 -7.83 -21.18
CA GLY A 5 55.52 -8.80 -20.60
C GLY A 5 54.30 -8.27 -19.85
N LEU A 6 53.15 -8.30 -20.53
CA LEU A 6 51.84 -8.54 -19.92
C LEU A 6 51.70 -10.05 -19.59
N PRO A 7 50.84 -10.42 -18.64
CA PRO A 7 49.88 -11.47 -18.98
C PRO A 7 48.43 -11.12 -18.60
N GLU A 8 47.52 -11.69 -19.40
CA GLU A 8 46.08 -11.72 -19.21
C GLU A 8 45.65 -12.59 -18.02
N GLY A 9 44.46 -12.27 -17.48
CA GLY A 9 43.73 -13.11 -16.53
C GLY A 9 42.26 -12.72 -16.38
N GLY A 10 41.41 -13.22 -17.29
CA GLY A 10 40.04 -13.75 -17.07
C GLY A 10 38.92 -12.87 -16.46
N PRO A 11 37.68 -12.92 -17.02
CA PRO A 11 36.51 -12.24 -16.45
C PRO A 11 35.87 -13.09 -15.33
N GLY A 12 35.83 -12.55 -14.12
CA GLY A 12 35.00 -13.11 -13.03
C GLY A 12 33.59 -12.49 -13.08
N PRO A 13 32.51 -13.27 -12.98
CA PRO A 13 31.14 -12.74 -13.02
C PRO A 13 30.86 -12.03 -11.69
N GLY A 14 30.97 -10.71 -11.69
CA GLY A 14 30.45 -9.89 -10.60
C GLY A 14 28.93 -10.05 -10.55
N THR A 15 28.46 -10.77 -9.54
CA THR A 15 27.06 -10.86 -9.14
C THR A 15 26.44 -9.46 -9.09
N PRO A 16 25.27 -9.20 -9.72
CA PRO A 16 24.53 -7.99 -9.39
C PRO A 16 23.98 -8.18 -7.98
N SER A 17 24.67 -7.62 -6.99
CA SER A 17 24.12 -7.43 -5.64
C SER A 17 23.01 -6.40 -5.76
N GLY A 18 21.81 -6.88 -6.11
CA GLY A 18 20.56 -6.14 -6.05
C GLY A 18 20.18 -5.94 -4.59
N ALA A 19 20.91 -5.05 -3.90
CA ALA A 19 20.49 -4.54 -2.61
C ALA A 19 19.26 -3.65 -2.83
N ALA A 20 18.07 -4.24 -2.68
CA ALA A 20 16.83 -3.48 -2.64
C ALA A 20 16.92 -2.45 -1.49
N ALA A 21 16.73 -1.17 -1.81
CA ALA A 21 16.70 -0.11 -0.81
C ALA A 21 15.57 -0.38 0.20
N PRO A 22 15.79 -0.13 1.50
CA PRO A 22 14.76 -0.35 2.52
C PRO A 22 13.54 0.54 2.24
N PRO A 23 12.32 0.05 2.53
CA PRO A 23 11.10 0.82 2.33
C PRO A 23 11.13 2.10 3.17
N ALA A 24 10.87 3.23 2.53
CA ALA A 24 10.70 4.50 3.22
C ALA A 24 9.31 4.55 3.86
N SER A 25 9.24 4.89 5.15
CA SER A 25 8.00 5.10 5.86
C SER A 25 8.02 6.44 6.59
N ILE A 26 7.03 7.30 6.35
CA ILE A 26 6.99 8.69 6.83
C ILE A 26 6.13 8.77 8.10
N GLY A 27 6.71 8.63 9.29
CA GLY A 27 5.92 8.70 10.52
C GLY A 27 6.64 9.01 11.84
N LYS A 28 5.91 9.59 12.80
CA LYS A 28 6.38 9.89 14.15
C LYS A 28 6.48 8.61 15.01
N ARG A 29 7.45 8.53 15.92
CA ARG A 29 7.66 7.41 16.86
C ARG A 29 7.19 7.77 18.27
N ASP A 30 6.50 6.83 18.91
CA ASP A 30 6.77 6.45 20.30
C ASP A 30 7.71 5.24 20.30
N ALA A 31 8.69 5.24 21.20
CA ALA A 31 9.89 4.42 21.11
C ALA A 31 9.67 2.98 21.60
N THR A 32 9.28 2.04 20.72
CA THR A 32 9.44 0.59 21.01
C THR A 32 9.68 -0.37 19.82
N ALA A 33 9.55 0.01 18.54
CA ALA A 33 9.76 -0.93 17.41
C ALA A 33 11.07 -0.70 16.62
N ALA A 34 11.85 -1.72 16.27
CA ALA A 34 13.23 -1.61 15.76
C ALA A 34 13.39 -1.34 14.24
N ALA A 35 12.68 -0.36 13.65
CA ALA A 35 12.98 0.08 12.28
C ALA A 35 14.33 0.83 12.21
N ARG A 36 15.32 0.26 11.49
CA ARG A 36 16.60 0.94 11.14
C ARG A 36 16.31 2.00 10.08
N ILE A 37 16.16 3.25 10.50
CA ILE A 37 15.82 4.39 9.64
C ILE A 37 17.09 5.24 9.41
N GLY A 38 17.40 5.53 8.14
CA GLY A 38 18.53 6.36 7.73
C GLY A 38 18.43 7.80 8.26
N ALA A 39 19.59 8.42 8.53
CA ALA A 39 19.70 9.72 9.17
C ALA A 39 18.93 10.85 8.46
N THR A 40 18.34 11.75 9.26
CA THR A 40 17.62 12.93 8.80
C THR A 40 18.58 13.96 8.16
N ARG A 41 18.23 14.49 6.98
CA ARG A 41 18.93 15.63 6.37
C ARG A 41 18.02 16.85 6.35
N ARG A 42 18.43 17.92 7.04
CA ARG A 42 17.85 19.25 6.83
C ARG A 42 18.28 19.73 5.43
N HIS A 43 17.34 20.28 4.64
CA HIS A 43 17.50 20.67 3.22
C HIS A 43 17.45 19.55 2.17
N ALA A 44 16.80 18.42 2.48
CA ALA A 44 16.57 17.43 1.45
C ALA A 44 15.52 17.90 0.42
N ILE A 45 15.75 17.56 -0.84
CA ILE A 45 14.83 17.82 -1.95
C ILE A 45 13.49 17.15 -1.62
N PRO A 46 12.32 17.80 -1.85
CA PRO A 46 11.03 17.16 -1.70
C PRO A 46 11.01 15.83 -2.45
N GLN A 47 10.57 14.75 -1.79
CA GLN A 47 10.42 13.47 -2.45
C GLN A 47 9.43 13.64 -3.60
N GLN A 48 9.88 13.34 -4.82
CA GLN A 48 8.99 13.31 -5.97
C GLN A 48 7.93 12.23 -5.74
N ASP A 49 6.67 12.57 -6.01
CA ASP A 49 5.57 11.61 -5.89
C ASP A 49 5.78 10.45 -6.86
N PRO A 50 6.03 9.22 -6.36
CA PRO A 50 6.29 8.05 -7.20
C PRO A 50 5.09 7.63 -8.05
N PHE A 51 3.89 8.10 -7.71
CA PHE A 51 2.64 7.84 -8.43
C PHE A 51 2.09 9.09 -9.12
N ALA A 52 2.92 10.12 -9.34
CA ALA A 52 2.51 11.37 -10.01
C ALA A 52 1.96 11.13 -11.43
N SER A 53 2.42 10.08 -12.12
CA SER A 53 1.97 9.72 -13.47
C SER A 53 0.57 9.12 -13.51
N LEU A 54 0.01 8.69 -12.37
CA LEU A 54 -1.38 8.24 -12.32
C LEU A 54 -2.29 9.42 -12.61
N ALA A 55 -3.18 9.27 -13.60
CA ALA A 55 -4.23 10.23 -13.85
C ALA A 55 -5.23 10.26 -12.69
N ASP A 56 -5.94 11.38 -12.56
CA ASP A 56 -7.02 11.47 -11.59
C ASP A 56 -8.09 10.41 -11.91
N PRO A 57 -8.68 9.75 -10.89
CA PRO A 57 -9.74 8.77 -11.10
C PRO A 57 -10.92 9.36 -11.87
N ILE A 58 -11.40 8.61 -12.86
CA ILE A 58 -12.62 8.90 -13.60
C ILE A 58 -13.59 7.74 -13.35
N MET A 59 -14.68 8.00 -12.64
CA MET A 59 -15.75 7.00 -12.45
C MET A 59 -16.70 6.92 -13.65
N SER A 60 -16.69 7.93 -14.53
CA SER A 60 -17.56 7.96 -15.71
C SER A 60 -17.19 6.83 -16.68
N GLY A 61 -18.16 5.98 -17.01
CA GLY A 61 -17.98 4.84 -17.92
C GLY A 61 -17.90 3.46 -17.25
N THR A 62 -17.97 3.37 -15.93
CA THR A 62 -18.02 2.07 -15.22
C THR A 62 -19.42 1.47 -15.25
N THR A 63 -19.54 0.21 -15.66
CA THR A 63 -20.82 -0.48 -15.90
C THR A 63 -21.58 -0.88 -14.63
N TYR A 64 -20.89 -0.98 -13.49
CA TYR A 64 -21.48 -1.40 -12.21
C TYR A 64 -21.55 -0.23 -11.24
N ASN A 65 -22.75 0.30 -11.01
CA ASN A 65 -23.03 1.22 -9.91
C ASN A 65 -23.82 0.46 -8.84
N ARG A 66 -23.19 0.18 -7.70
CA ARG A 66 -23.75 -0.61 -6.60
C ARG A 66 -24.01 0.32 -5.42
N ASN A 67 -25.15 0.08 -4.76
CA ASN A 67 -25.33 0.47 -3.36
C ASN A 67 -24.21 -0.13 -2.49
N ALA A 68 -24.13 0.30 -1.24
CA ALA A 68 -23.13 -0.17 -0.29
C ALA A 68 -23.05 -1.72 -0.25
N ALA A 69 -21.84 -2.26 -0.34
CA ALA A 69 -21.60 -3.69 -0.14
C ALA A 69 -21.54 -3.96 1.36
N ASN A 70 -22.55 -4.63 1.91
CA ASN A 70 -22.64 -4.93 3.35
C ASN A 70 -22.62 -6.44 3.55
N ILE A 71 -21.44 -6.98 3.85
CA ILE A 71 -21.25 -8.40 4.09
C ILE A 71 -21.13 -8.62 5.60
N GLY A 72 -22.04 -9.39 6.17
CA GLY A 72 -22.05 -9.73 7.59
C GLY A 72 -21.18 -10.93 7.93
N PRO A 73 -20.82 -11.12 9.22
CA PRO A 73 -20.13 -12.32 9.67
C PRO A 73 -21.03 -13.56 9.54
N ASN A 74 -20.42 -14.75 9.53
CA ASN A 74 -21.11 -16.05 9.49
C ASN A 74 -22.04 -16.25 8.27
N LYS A 75 -21.75 -15.57 7.16
CA LYS A 75 -22.42 -15.78 5.87
C LYS A 75 -21.57 -16.69 4.97
N PRO A 76 -22.20 -17.37 3.99
CA PRO A 76 -21.45 -18.02 2.91
C PRO A 76 -20.50 -17.04 2.22
N LEU A 77 -19.47 -17.56 1.55
CA LEU A 77 -18.54 -16.76 0.76
C LEU A 77 -19.30 -15.90 -0.25
N GLU A 78 -19.14 -14.58 -0.16
CA GLU A 78 -19.66 -13.65 -1.16
C GLU A 78 -18.57 -13.23 -2.13
N THR A 79 -18.92 -13.20 -3.42
CA THR A 79 -18.01 -12.72 -4.48
C THR A 79 -18.45 -11.36 -4.99
N LEU A 80 -17.57 -10.36 -4.90
CA LEU A 80 -17.78 -9.03 -5.44
C LEU A 80 -17.06 -8.88 -6.79
N ASN A 81 -17.63 -8.04 -7.66
CA ASN A 81 -17.08 -7.74 -8.98
C ASN A 81 -16.62 -6.28 -9.04
N PRO A 82 -15.61 -5.94 -9.85
CA PRO A 82 -15.16 -4.57 -10.05
C PRO A 82 -16.31 -3.62 -10.41
N GLY A 83 -16.28 -2.40 -9.88
CA GLY A 83 -17.36 -1.43 -10.04
C GLY A 83 -17.24 -0.23 -9.12
N VAL A 84 -18.29 0.60 -9.10
CA VAL A 84 -18.47 1.72 -8.20
C VAL A 84 -19.38 1.30 -7.05
N TYR A 85 -18.95 1.56 -5.83
CA TYR A 85 -19.65 1.24 -4.60
C TYR A 85 -19.82 2.50 -3.75
N SER A 86 -21.01 2.69 -3.18
CA SER A 86 -21.24 3.85 -2.32
C SER A 86 -20.50 3.77 -0.98
N ALA A 87 -20.24 2.56 -0.50
CA ALA A 87 -19.41 2.19 0.65
C ALA A 87 -19.17 0.67 0.64
N MET A 88 -18.23 0.18 1.45
CA MET A 88 -18.00 -1.24 1.67
C MET A 88 -17.87 -1.54 3.16
N SER A 89 -18.68 -2.45 3.68
CA SER A 89 -18.57 -3.00 5.03
C SER A 89 -18.43 -4.52 4.91
N LEU A 90 -17.19 -4.99 4.95
CA LEU A 90 -16.81 -6.39 4.70
C LEU A 90 -16.48 -7.04 6.05
N ASN A 91 -17.47 -7.66 6.69
CA ASN A 91 -17.34 -8.25 8.04
C ASN A 91 -17.34 -9.78 8.05
N GLY A 92 -17.39 -10.43 6.89
CA GLY A 92 -17.43 -11.89 6.73
C GLY A 92 -16.50 -12.39 5.64
N ASN A 93 -16.85 -13.52 5.02
CA ASN A 93 -16.03 -14.15 3.99
C ASN A 93 -16.29 -13.50 2.63
N VAL A 94 -15.28 -12.83 2.07
CA VAL A 94 -15.40 -12.07 0.82
C VAL A 94 -14.28 -12.43 -0.13
N LYS A 95 -14.63 -12.71 -1.38
CA LYS A 95 -13.69 -12.78 -2.50
C LYS A 95 -13.97 -11.65 -3.48
N LEU A 96 -12.95 -10.88 -3.84
CA LEU A 96 -13.07 -9.83 -4.85
C LEU A 96 -12.42 -10.34 -6.14
N ASN A 97 -13.18 -10.34 -7.23
CA ASN A 97 -12.61 -10.63 -8.55
C ASN A 97 -11.60 -9.53 -8.94
N PRO A 98 -10.52 -9.85 -9.66
CA PRO A 98 -9.50 -8.88 -10.04
C PRO A 98 -10.09 -7.68 -10.78
N GLY A 99 -9.59 -6.47 -10.48
CA GLY A 99 -10.01 -5.23 -11.13
C GLY A 99 -10.07 -4.03 -10.20
N ILE A 100 -10.71 -2.96 -10.68
CA ILE A 100 -10.74 -1.67 -9.99
C ILE A 100 -12.10 -1.50 -9.28
N TYR A 101 -12.03 -1.21 -7.99
CA TYR A 101 -13.18 -0.94 -7.14
C TYR A 101 -13.16 0.53 -6.72
N TYR A 102 -14.00 1.34 -7.36
CA TYR A 102 -14.19 2.74 -6.97
C TYR A 102 -15.14 2.78 -5.78
N VAL A 103 -14.75 3.49 -4.72
CA VAL A 103 -15.58 3.60 -3.50
C VAL A 103 -15.75 5.07 -3.15
N THR A 104 -17.01 5.52 -3.09
CA THR A 104 -17.33 6.94 -2.83
C THR A 104 -17.39 7.29 -1.34
N GLY A 105 -17.58 6.28 -0.50
CA GLY A 105 -17.59 6.38 0.96
C GLY A 105 -16.54 5.44 1.57
N ASP A 106 -16.76 5.05 2.82
CA ASP A 106 -15.77 4.29 3.58
C ASP A 106 -15.66 2.83 3.16
N ILE A 107 -14.49 2.25 3.42
CA ILE A 107 -14.21 0.81 3.31
C ILE A 107 -13.85 0.31 4.72
N GLY A 108 -14.71 -0.52 5.29
CA GLY A 108 -14.50 -1.18 6.57
C GLY A 108 -14.26 -2.68 6.40
N PHE A 109 -13.24 -3.20 7.05
CA PHE A 109 -12.98 -4.63 7.20
C PHE A 109 -13.16 -5.02 8.66
N GLY A 110 -14.23 -5.76 8.96
CA GLY A 110 -14.60 -6.15 10.32
C GLY A 110 -13.62 -7.13 10.96
N SER A 111 -13.71 -7.28 12.28
CA SER A 111 -12.85 -8.18 13.07
C SER A 111 -12.92 -9.66 12.64
N GLN A 112 -14.05 -10.09 12.07
CA GLN A 112 -14.29 -11.45 11.60
C GLN A 112 -14.14 -11.59 10.07
N ALA A 113 -13.63 -10.55 9.40
CA ALA A 113 -13.50 -10.56 7.95
C ALA A 113 -12.42 -11.54 7.50
N ILE A 114 -12.74 -12.33 6.48
CA ILE A 114 -11.78 -13.14 5.74
C ILE A 114 -11.89 -12.70 4.29
N VAL A 115 -10.92 -11.89 3.84
CA VAL A 115 -10.99 -11.23 2.53
C VAL A 115 -9.84 -11.65 1.63
N GLU A 116 -10.21 -12.15 0.45
CA GLU A 116 -9.29 -12.44 -0.65
C GLU A 116 -9.52 -11.42 -1.78
N ALA A 117 -8.54 -10.57 -2.04
CA ALA A 117 -8.58 -9.57 -3.12
C ALA A 117 -7.25 -9.58 -3.88
N ILE A 118 -7.15 -10.44 -4.90
CA ILE A 118 -5.95 -10.63 -5.70
C ILE A 118 -6.07 -9.88 -7.01
N GLY A 119 -5.07 -9.06 -7.34
CA GLY A 119 -5.10 -8.21 -8.54
C GLY A 119 -6.18 -7.12 -8.45
N VAL A 120 -6.35 -6.56 -7.25
CA VAL A 120 -7.40 -5.58 -6.95
C VAL A 120 -6.79 -4.23 -6.59
N THR A 121 -7.43 -3.16 -7.05
CA THR A 121 -7.17 -1.80 -6.55
C THR A 121 -8.45 -1.22 -5.99
N PHE A 122 -8.40 -0.73 -4.74
CA PHE A 122 -9.44 0.11 -4.15
C PHE A 122 -9.11 1.58 -4.42
N VAL A 123 -10.03 2.29 -5.08
CA VAL A 123 -9.89 3.70 -5.44
C VAL A 123 -10.94 4.51 -4.67
N LEU A 124 -10.53 5.23 -3.64
CA LEU A 124 -11.38 6.10 -2.85
C LEU A 124 -11.49 7.46 -3.55
N THR A 125 -12.64 7.71 -4.18
CA THR A 125 -12.93 8.89 -4.99
C THR A 125 -14.44 9.08 -5.11
N ASN A 126 -14.90 10.27 -5.46
CA ASN A 126 -16.30 10.51 -5.79
C ASN A 126 -16.43 11.62 -6.86
N ASN A 127 -17.64 12.09 -7.15
CA ASN A 127 -17.88 13.09 -8.20
C ASN A 127 -17.32 14.48 -7.84
N ASN A 128 -17.10 14.75 -6.55
CA ASN A 128 -16.50 15.99 -6.07
C ASN A 128 -15.50 15.68 -4.93
N PRO A 129 -14.35 15.07 -5.25
CA PRO A 129 -13.43 14.55 -4.24
C PRO A 129 -12.83 15.68 -3.39
N ALA A 130 -12.82 16.92 -3.89
CA ALA A 130 -12.40 18.10 -3.13
C ALA A 130 -13.28 18.36 -1.89
N ASN A 131 -14.51 17.86 -1.84
CA ASN A 131 -15.39 17.94 -0.68
C ASN A 131 -15.16 16.80 0.34
N GLY A 132 -14.24 15.88 0.06
CA GLY A 132 -13.96 14.71 0.88
C GLY A 132 -14.15 13.42 0.10
N VAL A 133 -13.45 12.38 0.54
CA VAL A 133 -13.58 10.99 0.10
C VAL A 133 -13.63 10.10 1.33
N GLY A 134 -14.01 8.83 1.17
CA GLY A 134 -14.04 7.90 2.30
C GLY A 134 -12.66 7.54 2.85
N ASN A 135 -12.69 6.81 3.95
CA ASN A 135 -11.53 6.27 4.66
C ASN A 135 -11.49 4.74 4.57
N VAL A 136 -10.33 4.17 4.92
CA VAL A 136 -10.15 2.72 5.07
C VAL A 136 -10.00 2.39 6.55
N ASP A 137 -10.83 1.50 7.10
CA ASP A 137 -10.66 0.96 8.45
C ASP A 137 -10.55 -0.56 8.40
N MET A 138 -9.35 -1.08 8.65
CA MET A 138 -9.09 -2.51 8.79
C MET A 138 -9.01 -2.90 10.24
N ASN A 139 -9.86 -3.79 10.72
CA ASN A 139 -9.79 -4.28 12.09
C ASN A 139 -8.62 -5.26 12.30
N GLY A 140 -7.98 -5.19 13.47
CA GLY A 140 -6.74 -5.92 13.78
C GLY A 140 -6.91 -7.41 14.06
N THR A 141 -8.05 -8.02 13.76
CA THR A 141 -8.21 -9.49 13.74
C THR A 141 -8.70 -10.03 12.40
N ALA A 142 -8.89 -9.16 11.41
CA ALA A 142 -9.25 -9.56 10.06
C ALA A 142 -8.14 -10.42 9.42
N GLN A 143 -8.54 -11.38 8.59
CA GLN A 143 -7.63 -12.15 7.75
C GLN A 143 -7.68 -11.59 6.34
N MET A 144 -6.58 -10.95 5.93
CA MET A 144 -6.51 -10.20 4.68
C MET A 144 -5.50 -10.84 3.76
N THR A 145 -5.91 -11.22 2.54
CA THR A 145 -5.01 -11.60 1.46
C THR A 145 -5.21 -10.64 0.30
N LEU A 146 -4.40 -9.59 0.27
CA LEU A 146 -4.54 -8.46 -0.65
C LEU A 146 -3.33 -8.33 -1.56
N SER A 147 -3.55 -8.25 -2.87
CA SER A 147 -2.49 -7.90 -3.82
C SER A 147 -2.97 -6.94 -4.91
N ALA A 148 -2.16 -5.93 -5.16
CA ALA A 148 -2.34 -5.02 -6.28
C ALA A 148 -2.22 -5.76 -7.63
N PRO A 149 -2.86 -5.26 -8.70
CA PRO A 149 -2.62 -5.76 -10.05
C PRO A 149 -1.17 -5.52 -10.47
N THR A 150 -0.62 -6.40 -11.32
CA THR A 150 0.75 -6.27 -11.85
C THR A 150 0.82 -5.46 -13.15
N THR A 151 -0.33 -5.16 -13.75
CA THR A 151 -0.47 -4.43 -15.02
C THR A 151 -1.68 -3.50 -14.98
N GLY A 152 -1.84 -2.65 -16.00
CA GLY A 152 -2.94 -1.69 -16.09
C GLY A 152 -2.65 -0.38 -15.35
N THR A 153 -3.65 0.52 -15.35
CA THR A 153 -3.50 1.90 -14.83
C THR A 153 -2.98 1.95 -13.40
N TYR A 154 -3.45 1.05 -12.53
CA TYR A 154 -3.09 1.01 -11.12
C TYR A 154 -2.10 -0.13 -10.79
N ALA A 155 -1.28 -0.54 -11.76
CA ALA A 155 -0.24 -1.55 -11.53
C ALA A 155 0.59 -1.21 -10.28
N GLY A 156 0.68 -2.16 -9.34
CA GLY A 156 1.40 -1.99 -8.08
C GLY A 156 0.67 -1.19 -7.01
N VAL A 157 -0.53 -0.65 -7.26
CA VAL A 157 -1.31 0.14 -6.28
C VAL A 157 -2.49 -0.67 -5.75
N LEU A 158 -2.51 -0.90 -4.42
CA LEU A 158 -3.56 -1.63 -3.73
C LEU A 158 -4.66 -0.69 -3.22
N PHE A 159 -4.27 0.43 -2.61
CA PHE A 159 -5.16 1.50 -2.17
C PHE A 159 -4.73 2.82 -2.80
N TYR A 160 -5.67 3.50 -3.43
CA TYR A 160 -5.50 4.84 -3.98
C TYR A 160 -6.57 5.76 -3.40
N GLN A 161 -6.18 6.86 -2.78
CA GLN A 161 -7.08 7.95 -2.44
C GLN A 161 -6.90 9.09 -3.45
N ASP A 162 -8.01 9.65 -3.92
CA ASP A 162 -8.01 10.77 -4.85
C ASP A 162 -7.14 11.91 -4.34
N ARG A 163 -6.12 12.30 -5.12
CA ARG A 163 -5.18 13.36 -4.75
C ARG A 163 -5.85 14.72 -4.58
N ARG A 164 -7.07 14.91 -5.11
CA ARG A 164 -7.85 16.13 -4.97
C ARG A 164 -8.59 16.19 -3.63
N ALA A 165 -8.64 15.09 -2.88
CA ALA A 165 -9.20 15.06 -1.53
C ALA A 165 -8.58 16.16 -0.66
N PRO A 166 -9.34 16.74 0.28
CA PRO A 166 -8.77 17.59 1.31
C PRO A 166 -7.82 16.76 2.20
N THR A 167 -6.97 17.44 2.97
CA THR A 167 -6.22 16.74 4.02
C THR A 167 -7.19 16.24 5.08
N SER A 168 -7.16 14.93 5.33
CA SER A 168 -8.02 14.26 6.30
C SER A 168 -7.22 13.30 7.17
N GLY A 169 -7.91 12.71 8.15
CA GLY A 169 -7.42 11.58 8.90
C GLY A 169 -8.58 10.66 9.21
N GLY A 170 -8.27 9.41 9.52
CA GLY A 170 -9.27 8.40 9.83
C GLY A 170 -8.95 7.05 9.22
N SER A 171 -8.09 7.00 8.20
CA SER A 171 -7.67 5.72 7.63
C SER A 171 -6.74 4.94 8.57
N LYS A 172 -7.14 3.71 8.89
CA LYS A 172 -6.47 2.80 9.81
C LYS A 172 -6.25 1.46 9.16
N PHE A 173 -4.98 1.05 9.11
CA PHE A 173 -4.56 -0.24 8.59
C PHE A 173 -4.05 -1.08 9.76
N ASN A 174 -4.92 -1.90 10.35
CA ASN A 174 -4.49 -2.89 11.33
C ASN A 174 -4.32 -4.24 10.63
N GLY A 175 -3.13 -4.82 10.75
CA GLY A 175 -2.87 -6.17 10.27
C GLY A 175 -2.38 -7.08 11.39
N THR A 176 -2.64 -8.37 11.21
CA THR A 176 -2.15 -9.47 12.05
C THR A 176 -1.04 -10.25 11.37
N SER A 177 -0.52 -11.28 12.04
CA SER A 177 0.34 -12.29 11.42
C SER A 177 -0.30 -13.07 10.28
N SER A 178 -1.63 -13.12 10.21
CA SER A 178 -2.36 -13.75 9.10
C SER A 178 -2.69 -12.77 7.96
N SER A 179 -2.21 -11.53 8.02
CA SER A 179 -2.45 -10.53 6.98
C SER A 179 -1.29 -10.54 5.96
N LEU A 180 -1.64 -10.72 4.69
CA LEU A 180 -0.77 -10.55 3.53
C LEU A 180 -1.20 -9.30 2.76
N MET A 181 -0.30 -8.34 2.61
CA MET A 181 -0.52 -7.14 1.79
C MET A 181 0.62 -6.93 0.80
N GLN A 182 0.28 -6.85 -0.48
CA GLN A 182 1.24 -6.61 -1.57
C GLN A 182 0.82 -5.43 -2.45
N GLY A 183 1.74 -4.48 -2.65
CA GLY A 183 1.52 -3.29 -3.48
C GLY A 183 1.64 -1.98 -2.69
N ALA A 184 1.04 -0.90 -3.18
CA ALA A 184 1.15 0.42 -2.60
C ALA A 184 -0.15 0.91 -1.95
N ILE A 185 0.00 1.62 -0.82
CA ILE A 185 -1.01 2.48 -0.22
C ILE A 185 -0.63 3.92 -0.59
N TYR A 186 -1.35 4.49 -1.55
CA TYR A 186 -1.18 5.86 -2.01
C TYR A 186 -2.34 6.72 -1.51
N MET A 187 -2.10 7.46 -0.43
CA MET A 187 -3.07 8.36 0.21
C MET A 187 -2.37 9.69 0.56
N PRO A 188 -1.92 10.47 -0.45
CA PRO A 188 -0.92 11.53 -0.28
C PRO A 188 -1.37 12.71 0.60
N ARG A 189 -2.67 12.81 0.91
CA ARG A 189 -3.25 13.84 1.76
C ARG A 189 -3.87 13.30 3.05
N GLU A 190 -3.66 12.02 3.35
CA GLU A 190 -4.25 11.35 4.50
C GLU A 190 -3.25 11.19 5.64
N ASP A 191 -3.73 11.41 6.87
CA ASP A 191 -3.09 10.94 8.08
C ASP A 191 -3.50 9.50 8.38
N ILE A 192 -2.57 8.56 8.18
CA ILE A 192 -2.86 7.13 8.39
C ILE A 192 -2.29 6.61 9.71
N THR A 193 -3.00 5.67 10.32
CA THR A 193 -2.45 4.83 11.40
C THR A 193 -2.21 3.43 10.86
N PHE A 194 -0.96 2.98 10.93
CA PHE A 194 -0.58 1.61 10.60
C PHE A 194 -0.25 0.86 11.88
N ASN A 195 -1.03 -0.16 12.22
CA ASN A 195 -0.81 -1.00 13.39
C ASN A 195 -0.47 -2.41 12.93
N GLY A 196 0.72 -2.88 13.26
CA GLY A 196 1.12 -4.25 12.99
C GLY A 196 1.39 -5.03 14.26
N THR A 197 1.07 -6.32 14.22
CA THR A 197 1.62 -7.33 15.15
C THR A 197 2.75 -8.14 14.49
N THR A 198 3.69 -8.63 15.30
CA THR A 198 4.78 -9.53 14.85
C THR A 198 4.24 -10.69 13.99
N GLY A 199 4.91 -10.97 12.87
CA GLY A 199 4.55 -12.05 11.94
C GLY A 199 3.69 -11.63 10.76
N MET A 200 3.36 -10.35 10.60
CA MET A 200 2.72 -9.84 9.38
C MET A 200 3.65 -10.01 8.17
N ASP A 201 3.14 -10.60 7.09
CA ASP A 201 3.86 -10.76 5.82
C ASP A 201 3.45 -9.61 4.89
N VAL A 202 4.33 -8.61 4.73
CA VAL A 202 4.12 -7.54 3.75
C VAL A 202 5.11 -7.71 2.61
N LYS A 203 4.63 -7.71 1.38
CA LYS A 203 5.46 -7.95 0.18
C LYS A 203 5.47 -6.73 -0.70
N CYS A 204 6.61 -6.07 -0.81
CA CYS A 204 6.73 -4.80 -1.54
C CYS A 204 5.71 -3.73 -1.10
N LEU A 205 5.40 -3.65 0.20
CA LEU A 205 4.47 -2.63 0.68
C LEU A 205 5.13 -1.25 0.55
N GLN A 206 4.55 -0.39 -0.28
CA GLN A 206 4.95 1.01 -0.43
C GLN A 206 3.87 1.91 0.16
N MET A 207 4.25 2.95 0.89
CA MET A 207 3.28 3.85 1.53
C MET A 207 3.65 5.29 1.24
N VAL A 208 2.71 6.03 0.64
CA VAL A 208 2.83 7.45 0.35
C VAL A 208 1.64 8.16 0.97
N THR A 209 1.87 8.80 2.12
CA THR A 209 0.83 9.49 2.89
C THR A 209 1.32 10.86 3.39
N TRP A 210 0.40 11.68 3.89
CA TRP A 210 0.76 12.99 4.45
C TRP A 210 1.48 12.84 5.79
N ARG A 211 0.88 12.08 6.71
CA ARG A 211 1.53 11.60 7.94
C ARG A 211 1.19 10.14 8.16
N MET A 212 2.11 9.39 8.73
CA MET A 212 1.85 8.03 9.19
C MET A 212 2.18 7.93 10.67
N THR A 213 1.35 7.21 11.41
CA THR A 213 1.65 6.80 12.77
C THR A 213 1.80 5.30 12.78
N PHE A 214 3.00 4.81 13.12
CA PHE A 214 3.21 3.39 13.35
C PHE A 214 2.95 3.06 14.80
N THR A 215 2.10 2.06 15.01
CA THR A 215 1.82 1.50 16.34
C THR A 215 1.98 -0.02 16.29
N GLY A 216 2.14 -0.65 17.46
CA GLY A 216 2.29 -2.10 17.59
C GLY A 216 3.72 -2.58 17.86
N THR A 217 3.87 -3.89 18.06
CA THR A 217 5.12 -4.54 18.54
C THR A 217 5.98 -5.12 17.40
N SER A 218 5.71 -4.74 16.15
CA SER A 218 6.20 -5.48 14.99
C SER A 218 7.65 -5.26 14.60
N GLU A 219 8.28 -6.35 14.17
CA GLU A 219 9.25 -6.36 13.09
C GLU A 219 8.47 -6.50 11.77
N ILE A 220 8.42 -5.43 10.97
CA ILE A 220 7.75 -5.45 9.65
C ILE A 220 8.78 -5.95 8.63
N THR A 221 8.62 -7.19 8.19
CA THR A 221 9.46 -7.76 7.13
C THR A 221 8.85 -7.42 5.78
N ASN A 222 9.43 -6.43 5.09
CA ASN A 222 9.01 -6.02 3.76
C ASN A 222 9.98 -6.55 2.70
N VAL A 223 9.72 -7.77 2.23
CA VAL A 223 10.56 -8.43 1.23
C VAL A 223 9.85 -8.39 -0.11
N CYS A 224 10.54 -7.93 -1.14
CA CYS A 224 10.02 -7.90 -2.49
C CYS A 224 10.30 -9.20 -3.24
N PRO A 225 9.28 -9.98 -3.64
CA PRO A 225 9.47 -11.11 -4.54
C PRO A 225 9.94 -10.62 -5.91
N ALA A 226 10.75 -11.43 -6.60
CA ALA A 226 11.10 -11.17 -7.99
C ALA A 226 9.82 -11.07 -8.85
N ASN A 227 9.78 -10.14 -9.80
CA ASN A 227 8.66 -9.91 -10.73
C ASN A 227 7.34 -9.43 -10.10
N SER A 228 7.37 -8.85 -8.90
CA SER A 228 6.18 -8.29 -8.24
C SER A 228 5.55 -7.09 -8.97
N GLY A 229 6.22 -6.53 -9.98
CA GLY A 229 5.84 -5.27 -10.64
C GLY A 229 6.06 -4.04 -9.75
N ALA A 230 6.46 -4.21 -8.50
CA ALA A 230 6.78 -3.13 -7.58
C ALA A 230 8.24 -2.70 -7.78
N GLY A 231 8.45 -1.54 -8.38
CA GLY A 231 9.76 -0.89 -8.40
C GLY A 231 10.03 -0.23 -7.05
N SER A 232 11.18 -0.50 -6.41
CA SER A 232 11.63 0.31 -5.29
C SER A 232 11.86 1.75 -5.78
N PHE A 233 11.11 2.72 -5.26
CA PHE A 233 11.41 4.12 -5.50
C PHE A 233 12.38 4.59 -4.42
N PRO A 234 13.53 5.19 -4.78
CA PRO A 234 14.46 5.73 -3.80
C PRO A 234 13.75 6.80 -2.98
N GLY A 235 13.44 6.50 -1.72
CA GLY A 235 12.89 7.47 -0.76
C GLY A 235 13.99 8.40 -0.26
N THR A 236 13.80 9.70 -0.39
CA THR A 236 14.82 10.71 -0.08
C THR A 236 14.75 11.21 1.36
N VAL A 237 13.62 11.07 2.08
CA VAL A 237 13.52 11.64 3.45
C VAL A 237 12.49 10.95 4.32
N ILE A 238 12.89 10.60 5.55
CA ILE A 238 11.99 10.32 6.67
C ILE A 238 12.20 11.45 7.69
N ARG A 239 11.16 12.24 8.01
CA ARG A 239 11.22 13.30 9.02
C ARG A 239 10.39 12.90 10.25
N LEU A 240 11.06 12.60 11.35
CA LEU A 240 10.45 12.66 12.68
C LEU A 240 10.30 14.13 13.06
N VAL A 241 9.07 14.57 13.30
CA VAL A 241 8.82 15.84 13.99
C VAL A 241 8.54 15.50 15.45
N GLY A 242 9.38 15.99 16.35
CA GLY A 242 9.12 15.94 17.80
C GLY A 242 7.84 16.67 18.19
#